data_AF-A0A3D4PVE4-F1
#
_entry.id   AF-A0A3D4PVE4-F1
#
_cell.length_a   1.000
_cell.length_b   1.000
_cell.length_c   1.000
_cell.angle_alpha   90.00
_cell.angle_beta   90.00
_cell.angle_gamma   90.00
#
_symmetry.space_group_name_H-M   'P 1'
#
loop_
_entity.id
_entity.type
_entity.pdbx_description
1 polymer ?
#
loop_
_entity_poly.entity_id
_entity_poly.type
_entity_poly.pdbx_seq_one_letter_code
_entity_poly.pdbx_strand_id
1 'polypeptide(L)'
;MPWTCEFSQVQGISRVSSRKAEECRDEQVTPFRGPAEGTRLPRSVRGTWASTSPPGRRGTTVNAMTAELPLDEPVTVMDHDPRWASQAARAIEDVKRITRARDVEHIGSTAVPGLPAKPIIDLMADVALADHDAVARELTAAGFTDFGEISAERRYLARRAKPATNVHLIVSTSSLWADNLAFRDYLRSPWATGSPKGPTN
;
A
#
# COMPACT_ATOMS: atom_id res chain seq x y z
N MET A 1 -21.40 -42.04 -24.40
CA MET A 1 -22.37 -41.69 -23.34
C MET A 1 -22.56 -42.92 -22.47
N PRO A 2 -21.65 -43.17 -21.52
CA PRO A 2 -21.91 -42.95 -20.08
C PRO A 2 -20.66 -42.27 -19.43
N TRP A 3 -20.60 -41.80 -18.17
CA TRP A 3 -20.72 -42.53 -16.90
C TRP A 3 -20.88 -41.54 -15.73
N THR A 4 -21.70 -41.93 -14.76
CA THR A 4 -21.75 -41.40 -13.38
C THR A 4 -20.55 -41.88 -12.56
N CYS A 5 -20.09 -41.08 -11.59
CA CYS A 5 -19.38 -41.60 -10.43
C CYS A 5 -19.66 -40.73 -9.18
N GLU A 6 -20.27 -41.37 -8.19
CA GLU A 6 -20.48 -40.93 -6.80
C GLU A 6 -19.34 -41.53 -5.93
N PHE A 7 -19.31 -41.22 -4.62
CA PHE A 7 -18.32 -41.58 -3.55
C PHE A 7 -17.13 -40.62 -3.41
N SER A 8 -16.64 -40.24 -2.22
CA SER A 8 -16.98 -40.55 -0.82
C SER A 8 -16.20 -39.59 0.09
N GLN A 9 -16.74 -39.31 1.28
CA GLN A 9 -15.99 -38.78 2.41
C GLN A 9 -14.78 -39.66 2.73
N VAL A 10 -13.64 -39.02 3.04
CA VAL A 10 -12.58 -39.57 3.88
C VAL A 10 -12.10 -38.45 4.81
N GLN A 11 -12.26 -38.69 6.11
CA GLN A 11 -11.52 -37.99 7.15
C GLN A 11 -10.06 -38.46 7.18
N GLY A 12 -9.13 -37.57 7.49
CA GLY A 12 -7.75 -37.96 7.70
C GLY A 12 -6.80 -36.78 7.89
N ILE A 13 -6.90 -36.11 9.04
CA ILE A 13 -5.84 -35.21 9.51
C ILE A 13 -4.67 -36.11 9.93
N SER A 14 -3.68 -36.24 9.04
CA SER A 14 -2.39 -36.83 9.37
C SER A 14 -1.34 -35.74 9.52
N ARG A 15 -0.74 -35.72 10.71
CA ARG A 15 0.45 -34.97 11.12
C ARG A 15 1.49 -34.89 9.99
N VAL A 16 1.90 -33.69 9.62
CA VAL A 16 3.20 -33.49 8.97
C VAL A 16 4.25 -33.32 10.07
N SER A 17 5.10 -34.33 10.12
CA SER A 17 6.29 -34.46 10.94
C SER A 17 7.26 -33.31 10.71
N SER A 18 7.79 -32.81 11.82
CA SER A 18 9.04 -32.07 11.91
C SER A 18 10.17 -32.81 11.15
N ARG A 19 11.02 -32.03 10.47
CA ARG A 19 12.42 -32.29 10.02
C ARG A 19 12.64 -31.92 8.54
N LYS A 20 12.97 -30.65 8.31
CA LYS A 20 14.14 -30.20 7.53
C LYS A 20 14.23 -28.67 7.67
N ALA A 21 14.53 -28.26 8.90
CA ALA A 21 15.34 -27.07 9.11
C ALA A 21 16.79 -27.47 8.79
N GLU A 22 17.59 -26.50 8.35
CA GLU A 22 18.96 -26.64 7.86
C GLU A 22 19.06 -27.08 6.40
N GLU A 23 19.09 -26.09 5.50
CA GLU A 23 20.12 -25.92 4.46
C GLU A 23 19.75 -24.72 3.57
N CYS A 24 20.29 -23.55 3.91
CA CYS A 24 20.52 -22.37 3.05
C CYS A 24 21.01 -21.24 3.97
N ARG A 25 22.20 -21.44 4.54
CA ARG A 25 23.04 -20.37 5.09
C ARG A 25 23.97 -19.93 3.95
N ASP A 26 24.28 -18.64 3.93
CA ASP A 26 25.30 -18.00 3.11
C ASP A 26 24.92 -17.62 1.67
N GLU A 27 24.00 -16.65 1.55
CA GLU A 27 24.15 -15.59 0.54
C GLU A 27 24.19 -14.24 1.26
N GLN A 28 25.39 -13.66 1.28
CA GLN A 28 25.61 -12.32 1.83
C GLN A 28 24.93 -11.29 0.92
N VAL A 29 23.88 -10.66 1.45
CA VAL A 29 23.32 -9.43 0.88
C VAL A 29 24.37 -8.33 1.02
N THR A 30 24.97 -7.92 -0.10
CA THR A 30 25.86 -6.76 -0.12
C THR A 30 25.04 -5.49 0.09
N PRO A 31 25.42 -4.59 1.03
CA PRO A 31 24.72 -3.34 1.22
C PRO A 31 24.97 -2.41 0.02
N PHE A 32 23.90 -1.74 -0.43
CA PHE A 32 23.97 -0.69 -1.44
C PHE A 32 24.91 0.43 -0.95
N ARG A 33 26.04 0.60 -1.63
CA ARG A 33 26.94 1.75 -1.42
C ARG A 33 26.28 2.99 -2.00
N GLY A 34 25.94 3.94 -1.14
CA GLY A 34 25.64 5.31 -1.55
C GLY A 34 26.79 5.94 -2.34
N PRO A 35 26.54 7.03 -3.08
CA PRO A 35 27.55 7.65 -3.93
C PRO A 35 28.76 8.10 -3.12
N ALA A 36 29.94 7.97 -3.73
CA ALA A 36 31.21 8.36 -3.14
C ALA A 36 31.23 9.85 -2.75
N GLU A 37 31.85 10.12 -1.62
CA GLU A 37 32.10 11.45 -1.08
C GLU A 37 32.82 12.31 -2.15
N GLY A 38 32.18 13.41 -2.56
CA GLY A 38 32.68 14.31 -3.61
C GLY A 38 31.78 14.47 -4.85
N THR A 39 30.65 13.78 -4.93
CA THR A 39 29.70 13.98 -6.04
C THR A 39 28.90 15.28 -5.85
N ARG A 40 29.11 16.26 -6.72
CA ARG A 40 28.49 17.59 -6.65
C ARG A 40 26.99 17.51 -7.03
N LEU A 41 26.12 17.55 -6.03
CA LEU A 41 24.66 17.63 -6.22
C LEU A 41 24.22 19.04 -6.71
N PRO A 42 23.14 19.14 -7.51
CA PRO A 42 22.60 20.42 -7.98
C PRO A 42 22.07 21.30 -6.83
N ARG A 43 22.14 22.62 -7.01
CA ARG A 43 21.98 23.68 -5.98
C ARG A 43 20.60 23.78 -5.30
N SER A 44 19.62 22.93 -5.59
CA SER A 44 18.27 22.99 -4.99
C SER A 44 18.10 22.19 -3.69
N VAL A 45 19.15 21.50 -3.21
CA VAL A 45 19.11 20.76 -1.94
C VAL A 45 20.15 21.35 -0.97
N ARG A 46 19.79 22.46 -0.32
CA ARG A 46 20.44 22.93 0.91
C ARG A 46 19.37 23.07 1.99
N GLY A 47 19.04 21.96 2.64
CA GLY A 47 18.44 21.95 3.97
C GLY A 47 19.57 21.79 4.98
N THR A 48 19.80 22.82 5.78
CA THR A 48 20.86 22.90 6.79
C THR A 48 20.51 21.99 7.97
N TRP A 49 21.28 20.92 8.17
CA TRP A 49 21.22 20.09 9.38
C TRP A 49 22.11 20.75 10.44
N ALA A 50 21.53 21.63 11.25
CA ALA A 50 22.17 22.11 12.46
C ALA A 50 21.76 21.19 13.62
N SER A 51 22.69 20.35 14.08
CA SER A 51 22.55 19.66 15.36
C SER A 51 22.58 20.71 16.47
N THR A 52 21.48 20.85 17.20
CA THR A 52 21.49 21.52 18.50
C THR A 52 20.63 20.73 19.46
N SER A 53 21.28 20.03 20.38
CA SER A 53 20.66 19.40 21.54
C SER A 53 20.08 20.50 22.44
N PRO A 54 18.81 20.40 22.90
CA PRO A 54 18.32 21.28 23.94
C PRO A 54 18.77 20.78 25.33
N PRO A 55 19.12 21.69 26.26
CA PRO A 55 19.52 21.31 27.61
C PRO A 55 18.30 20.92 28.43
N GLY A 56 18.45 19.88 29.26
CA GLY A 56 17.39 19.37 30.10
C GLY A 56 16.95 20.33 31.20
N ARG A 57 15.65 20.32 31.51
CA ARG A 57 15.11 20.48 32.88
C ARG A 57 13.67 19.96 33.00
N ARG A 58 13.55 18.94 33.85
CA ARG A 58 12.50 18.61 34.84
C ARG A 58 11.02 18.83 34.49
N GLY A 59 10.34 17.70 34.34
CA GLY A 59 9.21 17.33 35.19
C GLY A 59 7.88 18.00 34.89
N THR A 60 7.11 17.44 33.95
CA THR A 60 5.65 17.46 34.03
C THR A 60 5.14 16.15 33.46
N THR A 61 4.45 15.37 34.29
CA THR A 61 3.71 14.17 33.91
C THR A 61 2.65 14.54 32.89
N VAL A 62 2.85 14.15 31.62
CA VAL A 62 1.76 13.99 30.67
C VAL A 62 1.51 12.49 30.53
N ASN A 63 0.39 12.06 31.07
CA ASN A 63 -0.10 10.70 30.98
C ASN A 63 -1.39 10.77 30.15
N ALA A 64 -1.32 10.41 28.86
CA ALA A 64 -2.46 9.92 28.07
C ALA A 64 -2.02 9.61 26.62
N MET A 65 -1.69 8.35 26.40
CA MET A 65 -2.18 7.55 25.27
C MET A 65 -2.12 8.18 23.86
N THR A 66 -0.93 8.35 23.32
CA THR A 66 -0.76 8.27 21.86
C THR A 66 -0.68 6.79 21.50
N ALA A 67 -1.76 6.26 20.93
CA ALA A 67 -1.74 4.96 20.27
C ALA A 67 -0.89 5.09 18.99
N GLU A 68 0.43 5.13 19.15
CA GLU A 68 1.35 4.81 18.08
C GLU A 68 1.24 3.29 17.87
N LEU A 69 0.36 2.88 16.96
CA LEU A 69 0.60 1.64 16.24
C LEU A 69 1.24 2.04 14.91
N PRO A 70 2.58 2.18 14.84
CA PRO A 70 3.22 2.07 13.54
C PRO A 70 2.80 0.71 12.99
N LEU A 71 2.36 0.69 11.74
CA LEU A 71 2.14 -0.56 11.01
C LEU A 71 3.51 -1.23 10.79
N ASP A 72 4.09 -1.79 11.86
CA ASP A 72 5.31 -2.58 11.83
C ASP A 72 4.93 -3.99 11.37
N GLU A 73 4.58 -4.09 10.09
CA GLU A 73 4.17 -5.32 9.43
C GLU A 73 5.30 -5.83 8.52
N PRO A 74 5.58 -7.16 8.50
CA PRO A 74 6.60 -7.72 7.63
C PRO A 74 6.28 -7.42 6.16
N VAL A 75 7.17 -6.68 5.50
CA VAL A 75 7.00 -6.30 4.11
C VAL A 75 7.29 -7.51 3.22
N THR A 76 6.23 -8.06 2.61
CA THR A 76 6.35 -9.10 1.58
C THR A 76 5.94 -8.51 0.23
N VAL A 77 6.83 -8.58 -0.75
CA VAL A 77 6.54 -8.25 -2.16
C VAL A 77 6.30 -9.56 -2.89
N MET A 78 5.25 -9.60 -3.71
CA MET A 78 4.87 -10.77 -4.50
C MET A 78 4.77 -10.38 -5.97
N ASP A 79 4.92 -11.38 -6.86
CA ASP A 79 4.58 -11.22 -8.25
C ASP A 79 3.13 -10.78 -8.42
N HIS A 80 2.85 -10.14 -9.56
CA HIS A 80 1.53 -9.65 -9.85
C HIS A 80 0.46 -10.76 -9.78
N ASP A 81 -0.56 -10.55 -8.95
CA ASP A 81 -1.71 -11.44 -8.85
C ASP A 81 -2.87 -10.91 -9.71
N PRO A 82 -3.30 -11.64 -10.76
CA PRO A 82 -4.45 -11.25 -11.59
C PRO A 82 -5.75 -11.02 -10.83
N ARG A 83 -5.88 -11.58 -9.61
CA ARG A 83 -7.06 -11.40 -8.77
C ARG A 83 -7.15 -9.99 -8.16
N TRP A 84 -6.06 -9.21 -8.13
CA TRP A 84 -6.06 -7.85 -7.56
C TRP A 84 -7.09 -6.94 -8.22
N ALA A 85 -7.28 -7.02 -9.54
CA ALA A 85 -8.32 -6.25 -10.22
C ALA A 85 -9.73 -6.56 -9.68
N SER A 86 -10.06 -7.83 -9.47
CA SER A 86 -11.36 -8.24 -8.91
C SER A 86 -11.50 -7.86 -7.41
N GLN A 87 -10.39 -7.89 -6.65
CA GLN A 87 -10.37 -7.50 -5.25
C GLN A 87 -10.57 -5.98 -5.11
N ALA A 88 -9.91 -5.21 -5.97
CA ALA A 88 -10.07 -3.78 -6.07
C ALA A 88 -11.49 -3.39 -6.45
N ALA A 89 -12.10 -4.04 -7.44
CA ALA A 89 -13.51 -3.78 -7.79
C ALA A 89 -14.45 -3.98 -6.60
N ARG A 90 -14.29 -5.06 -5.82
CA ARG A 90 -15.08 -5.27 -4.60
C ARG A 90 -14.80 -4.22 -3.52
N ALA A 91 -13.54 -3.84 -3.35
CA ALA A 91 -13.15 -2.82 -2.37
C ALA A 91 -13.65 -1.42 -2.76
N ILE A 92 -13.66 -1.10 -4.05
CA ILE A 92 -14.25 0.13 -4.60
C ILE A 92 -15.73 0.21 -4.25
N GLU A 93 -16.51 -0.83 -4.49
CA GLU A 93 -17.94 -0.83 -4.15
C GLU A 93 -18.18 -0.74 -2.64
N ASP A 94 -17.37 -1.43 -1.84
CA ASP A 94 -17.43 -1.35 -0.38
C ASP A 94 -17.18 0.08 0.11
N VAL A 95 -16.10 0.70 -0.36
CA VAL A 95 -15.72 2.06 0.01
C VAL A 95 -16.74 3.07 -0.51
N LYS A 96 -17.18 2.99 -1.77
CA LYS A 96 -18.22 3.87 -2.34
C LYS A 96 -19.50 3.84 -1.50
N ARG A 97 -19.92 2.66 -1.05
CA ARG A 97 -21.11 2.51 -0.19
C ARG A 97 -20.94 3.12 1.19
N ILE A 98 -19.76 3.01 1.80
CA ILE A 98 -19.47 3.58 3.13
C ILE A 98 -19.38 5.10 3.03
N THR A 99 -18.54 5.60 2.14
CA THR A 99 -18.15 7.02 2.09
C THR A 99 -19.12 7.88 1.29
N ARG A 100 -19.91 7.27 0.41
CA ARG A 100 -20.72 7.97 -0.60
C ARG A 100 -19.87 8.91 -1.48
N ALA A 101 -18.59 8.58 -1.62
CA ALA A 101 -17.66 9.34 -2.45
C ALA A 101 -18.18 9.44 -3.89
N ARG A 102 -17.96 10.60 -4.52
CA ARG A 102 -18.36 10.84 -5.91
C ARG A 102 -17.70 9.83 -6.85
N ASP A 103 -16.43 9.54 -6.59
CA ASP A 103 -15.69 8.53 -7.30
C ASP A 103 -14.67 7.83 -6.40
N VAL A 104 -14.28 6.61 -6.79
CA VAL A 104 -13.25 5.84 -6.12
C VAL A 104 -12.41 5.10 -7.16
N GLU A 105 -11.11 5.33 -7.13
CA GLU A 105 -10.15 4.87 -8.11
C GLU A 105 -9.13 3.92 -7.50
N HIS A 106 -8.80 2.82 -8.21
CA HIS A 106 -7.73 1.92 -7.83
C HIS A 106 -6.39 2.48 -8.32
N ILE A 107 -5.48 2.70 -7.37
CA ILE A 107 -4.13 3.22 -7.58
C ILE A 107 -3.08 2.28 -6.97
N GLY A 108 -1.82 2.72 -6.97
CA GLY A 108 -0.70 1.95 -6.44
C GLY A 108 -0.25 0.82 -7.37
N SER A 109 0.77 0.08 -6.94
CA SER A 109 1.39 -0.95 -7.77
C SER A 109 0.45 -2.11 -8.08
N THR A 110 -0.50 -2.44 -7.17
CA THR A 110 -1.49 -3.51 -7.41
C THR A 110 -2.50 -3.16 -8.50
N ALA A 111 -2.58 -1.90 -8.92
CA ALA A 111 -3.38 -1.47 -10.07
C ALA A 111 -2.67 -1.69 -11.42
N VAL A 112 -1.38 -2.05 -11.42
CA VAL A 112 -0.58 -2.21 -12.64
C VAL A 112 -0.38 -3.69 -12.96
N PRO A 113 -0.94 -4.20 -14.08
CA PRO A 113 -0.72 -5.58 -14.49
C PRO A 113 0.75 -5.90 -14.69
N GLY A 114 1.20 -7.04 -14.15
CA GLY A 114 2.57 -7.52 -14.29
C GLY A 114 3.60 -6.89 -13.34
N LEU A 115 3.21 -5.92 -12.51
CA LEU A 115 4.12 -5.28 -11.56
C LEU A 115 4.14 -6.03 -10.20
N PRO A 116 5.31 -6.46 -9.69
CA PRO A 116 5.43 -6.99 -8.34
C PRO A 116 5.05 -5.93 -7.29
N ALA A 117 4.27 -6.33 -6.29
CA ALA A 117 3.73 -5.40 -5.31
C ALA A 117 3.50 -6.06 -3.95
N LYS A 118 3.31 -5.22 -2.92
CA LYS A 118 2.71 -5.68 -1.67
C LYS A 118 1.25 -6.01 -1.94
N PRO A 119 0.68 -7.08 -1.35
CA PRO A 119 -0.71 -7.50 -1.61
C PRO A 119 -1.72 -6.62 -0.86
N ILE A 120 -1.67 -5.31 -1.11
CA ILE A 120 -2.51 -4.27 -0.52
C ILE A 120 -3.14 -3.47 -1.67
N ILE A 121 -4.46 -3.32 -1.63
CA ILE A 121 -5.23 -2.52 -2.58
C ILE A 121 -5.21 -1.07 -2.13
N ASP A 122 -4.66 -0.17 -2.94
CA ASP A 122 -4.65 1.26 -2.66
C ASP A 122 -5.78 1.97 -3.43
N LEU A 123 -6.66 2.67 -2.72
CA LEU A 123 -7.80 3.37 -3.29
C LEU A 123 -7.70 4.88 -3.01
N MET A 124 -8.12 5.71 -3.97
CA MET A 124 -8.44 7.12 -3.75
C MET A 124 -9.95 7.30 -3.80
N ALA A 125 -10.52 8.06 -2.87
CA ALA A 125 -11.95 8.36 -2.82
C ALA A 125 -12.18 9.88 -2.87
N ASP A 126 -12.97 10.34 -3.84
CA ASP A 126 -13.35 11.74 -4.02
C ASP A 126 -14.37 12.17 -2.97
N VAL A 127 -13.86 12.82 -1.92
CA VAL A 127 -14.62 13.34 -0.79
C VAL A 127 -14.22 14.78 -0.55
N ALA A 128 -15.22 15.66 -0.41
CA ALA A 128 -14.98 17.07 -0.12
C ALA A 128 -14.23 17.23 1.22
N LEU A 129 -13.28 18.16 1.30
CA LEU A 129 -12.42 18.33 2.47
C LEU A 129 -13.21 18.52 3.78
N ALA A 130 -14.33 19.25 3.72
CA ALA A 130 -15.22 19.47 4.86
C ALA A 130 -15.86 18.18 5.41
N ASP A 131 -15.96 17.12 4.59
CA ASP A 131 -16.59 15.86 4.96
C ASP A 131 -15.55 14.80 5.39
N HIS A 132 -14.25 15.07 5.31
CA HIS A 132 -13.19 14.08 5.60
C HIS A 132 -13.32 13.48 7.00
N ASP A 133 -13.57 14.29 8.03
CA ASP A 133 -13.72 13.79 9.40
C ASP A 133 -15.01 12.97 9.61
N ALA A 134 -16.09 13.32 8.90
CA ALA A 134 -17.33 12.54 8.96
C ALA A 134 -17.13 11.17 8.30
N VAL A 135 -16.58 11.16 7.09
CA VAL A 135 -16.30 9.94 6.32
C VAL A 135 -15.24 9.07 6.98
N ALA A 136 -14.21 9.66 7.58
CA ALA A 136 -13.20 8.92 8.33
C ALA A 136 -13.82 8.12 9.48
N ARG A 137 -14.77 8.71 10.22
CA ARG A 137 -15.52 8.00 11.28
C ARG A 137 -16.36 6.85 10.73
N GLU A 138 -17.00 7.02 9.58
CA GLU A 138 -17.76 5.94 8.92
C GLU A 138 -16.84 4.77 8.50
N LEU A 139 -15.67 5.09 7.93
CA LEU A 139 -14.64 4.09 7.60
C LEU A 139 -14.09 3.41 8.86
N THR A 140 -13.85 4.15 9.94
CA THR A 140 -13.42 3.55 11.21
C THR A 140 -14.46 2.60 11.78
N ALA A 141 -15.75 2.95 11.72
CA ALA A 141 -16.83 2.03 12.08
C ALA A 141 -16.88 0.77 11.19
N ALA A 142 -16.43 0.87 9.95
CA ALA A 142 -16.29 -0.26 9.01
C ALA A 142 -14.96 -1.04 9.16
N GLY A 143 -14.16 -0.76 10.19
CA GLY A 143 -12.94 -1.49 10.53
C GLY A 143 -11.66 -0.96 9.87
N PHE A 144 -11.65 0.29 9.40
CA PHE A 144 -10.43 0.98 8.98
C PHE A 144 -9.76 1.69 10.15
N THR A 145 -8.45 1.55 10.28
CA THR A 145 -7.64 2.39 11.17
C THR A 145 -7.39 3.73 10.50
N ASP A 146 -7.76 4.81 11.18
CA ASP A 146 -7.52 6.17 10.72
C ASP A 146 -6.13 6.66 11.18
N PHE A 147 -5.31 7.12 10.23
CA PHE A 147 -3.99 7.67 10.48
C PHE A 147 -3.96 9.20 10.40
N GLY A 148 -5.11 9.83 10.18
CA GLY A 148 -5.25 11.27 10.10
C GLY A 148 -4.79 11.85 8.76
N GLU A 149 -4.62 13.17 8.78
CA GLU A 149 -4.16 13.96 7.63
C GLU A 149 -2.66 13.76 7.41
N ILE A 150 -2.29 13.25 6.24
CA ILE A 150 -0.88 13.14 5.81
C ILE A 150 -0.45 14.40 5.07
N SER A 151 -1.40 15.09 4.42
CA SER A 151 -1.23 16.42 3.86
C SER A 151 -2.55 17.20 3.95
N ALA A 152 -2.51 18.50 3.66
CA ALA A 152 -3.67 19.39 3.72
C ALA A 152 -4.88 18.94 2.87
N GLU A 153 -4.66 18.08 1.87
CA GLU A 153 -5.71 17.60 0.96
C GLU A 153 -5.87 16.07 0.99
N ARG A 154 -5.17 15.37 1.91
CA ARG A 154 -5.12 13.91 1.94
C ARG A 154 -5.20 13.37 3.36
N ARG A 155 -6.27 12.63 3.62
CA ARG A 155 -6.40 11.76 4.80
C ARG A 155 -6.13 10.30 4.44
N TYR A 156 -5.51 9.55 5.33
CA TYR A 156 -5.16 8.15 5.10
C TYR A 156 -5.81 7.21 6.12
N LEU A 157 -6.44 6.16 5.61
CA LEU A 157 -7.04 5.10 6.40
C LEU A 157 -6.62 3.74 5.86
N ALA A 158 -6.48 2.75 6.74
CA ALA A 158 -6.02 1.42 6.34
C ALA A 158 -6.81 0.31 7.04
N ARG A 159 -7.17 -0.73 6.29
CA ARG A 159 -7.78 -1.97 6.78
C ARG A 159 -6.90 -3.14 6.39
N ARG A 160 -6.42 -3.91 7.36
CA ARG A 160 -5.56 -5.09 7.11
C ARG A 160 -6.32 -6.42 7.05
N ALA A 161 -7.65 -6.39 7.16
CA ALA A 161 -8.50 -7.53 6.84
C ALA A 161 -8.49 -7.81 5.32
N LYS A 162 -8.61 -9.07 4.90
CA LYS A 162 -8.53 -9.43 3.46
C LYS A 162 -9.78 -8.97 2.67
N PRO A 163 -9.62 -8.32 1.50
CA PRO A 163 -8.36 -7.83 0.94
C PRO A 163 -7.84 -6.62 1.72
N ALA A 164 -6.54 -6.63 2.06
CA ALA A 164 -5.93 -5.49 2.73
C ALA A 164 -6.11 -4.25 1.85
N THR A 165 -6.65 -3.18 2.41
CA THR A 165 -7.11 -2.00 1.66
C THR A 165 -6.61 -0.73 2.34
N ASN A 166 -5.99 0.14 1.56
CA ASN A 166 -5.64 1.50 1.91
C ASN A 166 -6.63 2.44 1.22
N VAL A 167 -7.11 3.46 1.93
CA VAL A 167 -8.01 4.47 1.40
C VAL A 167 -7.39 5.84 1.63
N HIS A 168 -7.29 6.61 0.56
CA HIS A 168 -6.91 8.01 0.58
C HIS A 168 -8.14 8.87 0.28
N LEU A 169 -8.56 9.67 1.25
CA LEU A 169 -9.58 10.68 1.01
C LEU A 169 -8.90 11.89 0.37
N ILE A 170 -9.24 12.20 -0.87
CA ILE A 170 -8.62 13.26 -1.68
C ILE A 170 -9.73 13.93 -2.48
N VAL A 171 -9.72 15.26 -2.59
CA VAL A 171 -10.65 15.96 -3.49
C VAL A 171 -10.18 15.78 -4.94
N SER A 172 -11.06 15.38 -5.85
CA SER A 172 -10.67 15.09 -7.25
C SER A 172 -10.12 16.30 -8.04
N THR A 173 -10.33 17.52 -7.53
CA THR A 173 -9.73 18.74 -8.09
C THR A 173 -8.27 18.97 -7.66
N SER A 174 -7.76 18.22 -6.67
CA SER A 174 -6.36 18.28 -6.25
C SER A 174 -5.45 17.70 -7.33
N SER A 175 -4.24 18.28 -7.50
CA SER A 175 -3.24 17.70 -8.38
C SER A 175 -2.85 16.28 -7.94
N LEU A 176 -2.93 15.96 -6.64
CA LEU A 176 -2.66 14.63 -6.12
C LEU A 176 -3.54 13.56 -6.78
N TRP A 177 -4.81 13.88 -7.06
CA TRP A 177 -5.71 12.95 -7.75
C TRP A 177 -5.19 12.66 -9.17
N ALA A 178 -4.96 13.72 -9.94
CA ALA A 178 -4.48 13.62 -11.32
C ALA A 178 -3.10 12.94 -11.40
N ASP A 179 -2.16 13.30 -10.52
CA ASP A 179 -0.79 12.78 -10.49
C ASP A 179 -0.76 11.27 -10.20
N ASN A 180 -1.59 10.80 -9.26
CA ASN A 180 -1.66 9.36 -8.95
C ASN A 180 -2.25 8.55 -10.13
N LEU A 181 -3.27 9.09 -10.81
CA LEU A 181 -3.82 8.46 -12.01
C LEU A 181 -2.80 8.47 -13.16
N ALA A 182 -2.14 9.60 -13.40
CA ALA A 182 -1.10 9.72 -14.41
C ALA A 182 0.05 8.74 -14.14
N PHE A 183 0.49 8.60 -12.89
CA PHE A 183 1.52 7.64 -12.50
C PHE A 183 1.10 6.19 -12.74
N ARG A 184 -0.12 5.82 -12.34
CA ARG A 184 -0.70 4.48 -12.62
C ARG A 184 -0.73 4.19 -14.12
N ASP A 185 -1.24 5.13 -14.91
CA ASP A 185 -1.45 4.94 -16.34
C ASP A 185 -0.12 4.96 -17.10
N TYR A 186 0.85 5.75 -16.64
CA TYR A 186 2.25 5.70 -17.07
C TYR A 186 2.82 4.29 -16.87
N LEU A 187 2.68 3.69 -15.69
CA LEU A 187 3.19 2.33 -15.44
C LEU A 187 2.43 1.21 -16.18
N ARG A 188 1.16 1.43 -16.54
CA ARG A 188 0.37 0.49 -17.36
C ARG A 188 0.73 0.52 -18.84
N SER A 189 1.42 1.56 -19.27
CA SER A 189 1.73 1.74 -20.67
C SER A 189 2.73 0.67 -21.16
N PRO A 190 2.68 0.31 -22.45
CA PRO A 190 3.54 -0.71 -23.02
C PRO A 190 5.04 -0.35 -23.00
N TRP A 191 5.38 0.93 -22.84
CA TRP A 191 6.77 1.37 -22.74
C TRP A 191 7.35 1.15 -21.32
N ALA A 192 6.51 1.05 -20.28
CA ALA A 192 6.94 0.76 -18.91
C ALA A 192 7.23 -0.73 -18.67
N THR A 193 6.52 -1.62 -19.38
CA THR A 193 6.56 -3.07 -19.16
C THR A 193 7.64 -3.81 -19.96
N GLY A 194 8.64 -3.10 -20.50
CA GLY A 194 9.84 -3.73 -21.07
C GLY A 194 9.60 -4.65 -22.27
N SER A 195 8.66 -4.34 -23.16
CA SER A 195 8.61 -4.98 -24.49
C SER A 195 9.48 -4.19 -25.46
N PRO A 196 10.66 -4.70 -25.90
CA PRO A 196 11.41 -4.06 -26.96
C PRO A 196 10.67 -4.29 -28.28
N LYS A 197 9.94 -3.29 -28.76
CA LYS A 197 9.69 -3.18 -30.21
C LYS A 197 10.76 -2.28 -30.80
N GLY A 198 11.92 -2.88 -31.07
CA GLY A 198 12.88 -2.26 -31.98
C GLY A 198 12.22 -2.10 -33.36
N PRO A 199 12.45 -0.99 -34.08
CA PRO A 199 12.01 -0.88 -35.46
C PRO A 199 12.76 -1.92 -36.29
N THR A 200 12.03 -2.85 -36.89
CA THR A 200 12.53 -3.64 -38.01
C THR A 200 12.62 -2.69 -39.21
N ASN A 201 13.81 -2.20 -39.51
CA ASN A 201 14.16 -1.59 -40.78
C ASN A 201 15.35 -2.36 -41.37
#